data_AF-A0A6I2G351-F1
#
_entry.id   AF-A0A6I2G351-F1
#
_cell.length_a   1.000
_cell.length_b   1.000
_cell.length_c   1.000
_cell.angle_alpha   90.00
_cell.angle_beta   90.00
_cell.angle_gamma   90.00
#
_symmetry.space_group_name_H-M   'P 1'
#
loop_
_entity.id
_entity.type
_entity.pdbx_description
1 polymer ?
#
loop_
_entity_poly.entity_id
_entity_poly.type
_entity_poly.pdbx_seq_one_letter_code
_entity_poly.pdbx_strand_id
1 'polypeptide(L)'
;MYDYSYKPDPVFHGEGPVYLGLELEVKTPSRALEDCVDIATNHLGRLGYLKEDGSIGYGNGFELVTHPMSYAWAIEEFPWNVLRELRVRGAYIDNEVGIHVHVSRDGFDSPAHVYRWMKFFYRNEPHAVRLARRRSDDWASFTPETRADIAKFAKGERFGYGRYQAINVYPQETFEVRIFASSLHRQQVQAALAFVAASVEYTRTLTSGDVARRRGWEWAAFVTWVRAHPIYLPLLAEMEALQCAS
;
A
#
# COMPACT_ATOMS: atom_id res chain seq x y z
N MET A 1 -17.23 -2.55 15.12
CA MET A 1 -16.34 -3.19 14.13
C MET A 1 -17.17 -4.12 13.28
N TYR A 2 -16.79 -4.31 12.02
CA TYR A 2 -17.41 -5.28 11.12
C TYR A 2 -16.60 -6.58 11.05
N ASP A 3 -17.18 -7.65 10.51
CA ASP A 3 -16.43 -8.87 10.24
C ASP A 3 -15.38 -8.68 9.13
N TYR A 4 -14.43 -9.61 9.04
CA TYR A 4 -13.33 -9.58 8.07
C TYR A 4 -13.80 -9.50 6.61
N SER A 5 -14.98 -10.02 6.27
CA SER A 5 -15.49 -10.07 4.89
C SER A 5 -16.32 -8.85 4.51
N TYR A 6 -16.59 -7.95 5.46
CA TYR A 6 -17.36 -6.74 5.22
C TYR A 6 -16.68 -5.84 4.18
N LYS A 7 -17.41 -5.58 3.09
CA LYS A 7 -16.97 -4.77 1.96
C LYS A 7 -18.18 -4.00 1.40
N PRO A 8 -18.38 -2.74 1.84
CA PRO A 8 -19.46 -1.91 1.32
C PRO A 8 -19.14 -1.42 -0.11
N ASP A 9 -20.15 -0.86 -0.78
CA ASP A 9 -19.93 -0.17 -2.06
C ASP A 9 -18.93 0.99 -1.86
N PRO A 10 -17.91 1.13 -2.75
CA PRO A 10 -16.88 2.13 -2.58
C PRO A 10 -17.40 3.55 -2.86
N VAL A 11 -17.04 4.50 -1.99
CA VAL A 11 -17.22 5.93 -2.21
C VAL A 11 -15.88 6.54 -2.61
N PHE A 12 -15.76 7.04 -3.84
CA PHE A 12 -14.47 7.54 -4.34
C PHE A 12 -14.22 8.99 -3.89
N HIS A 13 -13.02 9.25 -3.38
CA HIS A 13 -12.59 10.56 -2.89
C HIS A 13 -11.43 11.12 -3.71
N GLY A 14 -11.61 12.35 -4.23
CA GLY A 14 -10.62 13.01 -5.08
C GLY A 14 -10.67 12.57 -6.55
N GLU A 15 -9.69 13.06 -7.32
CA GLU A 15 -9.63 12.87 -8.78
C GLU A 15 -8.91 11.57 -9.18
N GLY A 16 -9.55 10.83 -10.09
CA GLY A 16 -9.06 9.55 -10.62
C GLY A 16 -8.12 9.69 -11.82
N PRO A 17 -7.76 8.57 -12.48
CA PRO A 17 -8.29 7.21 -12.28
C PRO A 17 -7.54 6.39 -11.23
N VAL A 18 -6.41 6.88 -10.71
CA VAL A 18 -5.61 6.18 -9.70
C VAL A 18 -6.17 6.46 -8.31
N TYR A 19 -6.88 5.48 -7.77
CA TYR A 19 -7.40 5.50 -6.40
C TYR A 19 -6.68 4.48 -5.54
N LEU A 20 -6.43 4.85 -4.28
CA LEU A 20 -5.79 4.05 -3.26
C LEU A 20 -6.78 3.72 -2.14
N GLY A 21 -6.92 2.44 -1.80
CA GLY A 21 -7.57 2.00 -0.57
C GLY A 21 -6.51 1.61 0.46
N LEU A 22 -6.54 2.22 1.64
CA LEU A 22 -5.68 1.87 2.76
C LEU A 22 -6.39 0.85 3.66
N GLU A 23 -5.73 -0.28 3.90
CA GLU A 23 -5.97 -1.15 5.05
C GLU A 23 -4.75 -1.08 5.99
N LEU A 24 -4.99 -0.69 7.25
CA LEU A 24 -3.96 -0.51 8.27
C LEU A 24 -4.31 -1.37 9.49
N GLU A 25 -3.53 -2.43 9.71
CA GLU A 25 -3.69 -3.33 10.85
C GLU A 25 -3.05 -2.70 12.11
N VAL A 26 -3.80 -2.55 13.18
CA VAL A 26 -3.36 -1.90 14.43
C VAL A 26 -3.57 -2.82 15.61
N LYS A 27 -2.53 -3.06 16.40
CA LYS A 27 -2.63 -3.79 17.67
C LYS A 27 -2.93 -2.86 18.83
N THR A 28 -3.67 -3.37 19.79
CA THR A 28 -4.03 -2.67 21.03
C THR A 28 -3.99 -3.65 22.20
N PRO A 29 -3.53 -3.24 23.39
CA PRO A 29 -3.84 -3.97 24.61
C PRO A 29 -5.37 -4.06 24.76
N SER A 30 -5.90 -5.20 25.21
CA SER A 30 -7.35 -5.42 25.26
C SER A 30 -8.09 -4.32 26.07
N ARG A 31 -7.45 -3.77 27.10
CA ARG A 31 -7.99 -2.66 27.92
C ARG A 31 -8.11 -1.31 27.22
N ALA A 32 -7.49 -1.14 26.05
CA ALA A 32 -7.47 0.10 25.27
C ALA A 32 -8.20 -0.06 23.92
N LEU A 33 -8.68 -1.27 23.60
CA LEU A 33 -9.31 -1.58 22.32
C LEU A 33 -10.53 -0.68 22.06
N GLU A 34 -11.44 -0.59 23.02
CA GLU A 34 -12.67 0.19 22.91
C GLU A 34 -12.38 1.67 22.62
N ASP A 35 -11.48 2.28 23.41
CA ASP A 35 -11.09 3.68 23.19
C ASP A 35 -10.43 3.90 21.83
N CYS A 36 -9.55 2.99 21.40
CA CYS A 36 -8.89 3.09 20.11
C CYS A 36 -9.88 2.93 18.95
N VAL A 37 -10.89 2.05 19.10
CA VAL A 37 -11.99 1.89 18.14
C VAL A 37 -12.82 3.17 18.07
N ASP A 38 -13.14 3.79 19.19
CA ASP A 38 -13.88 5.05 19.24
C ASP A 38 -13.09 6.19 18.59
N ILE A 39 -11.81 6.34 18.92
CA ILE A 39 -10.90 7.32 18.29
C ILE A 39 -10.89 7.12 16.77
N ALA A 40 -10.62 5.90 16.30
CA ALA A 40 -10.52 5.63 14.87
C ALA A 40 -11.85 5.88 14.15
N THR A 41 -12.97 5.41 14.71
CA THR A 41 -14.30 5.59 14.10
C THR A 41 -14.69 7.06 14.03
N ASN A 42 -14.42 7.85 15.08
CA ASN A 42 -14.71 9.28 15.11
C ASN A 42 -13.89 10.08 14.09
N HIS A 43 -12.60 9.76 13.93
CA HIS A 43 -11.75 10.42 12.94
C HIS A 43 -12.12 10.02 11.50
N LEU A 44 -12.41 8.74 11.25
CA LEU A 44 -12.77 8.26 9.91
C LEU A 44 -14.14 8.77 9.47
N GLY A 45 -15.13 8.79 10.38
CA GLY A 45 -16.51 9.15 10.04
C GLY A 45 -17.02 8.32 8.86
N ARG A 46 -17.28 8.98 7.72
CA ARG A 46 -17.76 8.32 6.49
C ARG A 46 -16.64 7.89 5.53
N LEU A 47 -15.39 8.24 5.80
CA LEU A 47 -14.25 7.91 4.93
C LEU A 47 -13.88 6.42 5.01
N GLY A 48 -14.14 5.79 6.15
CA GLY A 48 -13.66 4.44 6.40
C GLY A 48 -14.43 3.73 7.50
N TYR A 49 -13.99 2.52 7.80
CA TYR A 49 -14.62 1.61 8.74
C TYR A 49 -13.56 0.68 9.34
N LEU A 50 -13.91 0.03 10.45
CA LEU A 50 -13.01 -0.90 11.14
C LEU A 50 -13.50 -2.33 10.98
N LYS A 51 -12.58 -3.24 10.65
CA LYS A 51 -12.85 -4.68 10.56
C LYS A 51 -12.12 -5.42 11.68
N GLU A 52 -12.70 -6.54 12.10
CA GLU A 52 -11.96 -7.58 12.79
C GLU A 52 -11.02 -8.28 11.81
N ASP A 53 -9.80 -8.55 12.26
CA ASP A 53 -8.85 -9.37 11.51
C ASP A 53 -8.22 -10.42 12.45
N GLY A 54 -8.43 -11.69 12.09
CA GLY A 54 -7.88 -12.83 12.82
C GLY A 54 -6.35 -12.86 12.83
N SER A 55 -5.68 -12.20 11.87
CA SER A 55 -4.22 -12.08 11.82
C SER A 55 -3.65 -11.23 12.97
N ILE A 56 -4.43 -10.27 13.47
CA ILE A 56 -4.06 -9.33 14.55
C ILE A 56 -4.25 -9.99 15.93
N GLY A 57 -4.94 -11.12 15.98
CA GLY A 57 -5.37 -11.81 17.19
C GLY A 57 -6.69 -11.25 17.72
N TYR A 58 -7.69 -12.11 17.87
CA TYR A 58 -9.02 -11.72 18.33
C TYR A 58 -8.96 -10.94 19.65
N GLY A 59 -9.57 -9.75 19.67
CA GLY A 59 -9.60 -8.88 20.85
C GLY A 59 -8.31 -8.08 21.11
N ASN A 60 -7.33 -8.11 20.21
CA ASN A 60 -6.04 -7.44 20.37
C ASN A 60 -5.76 -6.37 19.31
N GLY A 61 -6.78 -5.90 18.60
CA GLY A 61 -6.63 -4.85 17.60
C GLY A 61 -7.77 -4.80 16.59
N PHE A 62 -7.54 -4.06 15.51
CA PHE A 62 -8.49 -3.89 14.40
C PHE A 62 -7.75 -3.53 13.11
N GLU A 63 -8.41 -3.74 11.98
CA GLU A 63 -7.98 -3.23 10.68
C GLU A 63 -8.78 -1.96 10.35
N LEU A 64 -8.08 -0.84 10.20
CA LEU A 64 -8.64 0.42 9.70
C LEU A 64 -8.67 0.37 8.17
N VAL A 65 -9.86 0.45 7.59
CA VAL A 65 -10.06 0.41 6.14
C VAL A 65 -10.68 1.70 5.65
N THR A 66 -10.17 2.22 4.54
CA THR A 66 -10.68 3.43 3.89
C THR A 66 -11.40 3.11 2.60
N HIS A 67 -12.38 3.92 2.25
CA HIS A 67 -12.85 4.02 0.89
C HIS A 67 -11.74 4.55 -0.04
N PRO A 68 -11.82 4.33 -1.37
CA PRO A 68 -10.75 4.70 -2.29
C PRO A 68 -10.51 6.21 -2.37
N MET A 69 -9.26 6.63 -2.27
CA MET A 69 -8.82 8.03 -2.30
C MET A 69 -7.78 8.25 -3.40
N SER A 70 -7.83 9.37 -4.12
CA SER A 70 -6.66 9.80 -4.89
C SER A 70 -5.51 10.10 -3.93
N TYR A 71 -4.26 9.99 -4.40
CA TYR A 71 -3.11 10.22 -3.52
C TYR A 71 -3.10 11.64 -2.94
N ALA A 72 -3.39 12.66 -3.76
CA ALA A 72 -3.46 14.05 -3.31
C ALA A 72 -4.51 14.21 -2.20
N TRP A 73 -5.71 13.67 -2.40
CA TRP A 73 -6.78 13.70 -1.41
C TRP A 73 -6.36 12.99 -0.12
N ALA A 74 -5.72 11.82 -0.20
CA ALA A 74 -5.24 11.11 0.98
C ALA A 74 -4.20 11.94 1.77
N ILE A 75 -3.31 12.68 1.11
CA ILE A 75 -2.31 13.51 1.81
C ILE A 75 -2.96 14.72 2.49
N GLU A 76 -3.95 15.33 1.86
CA GLU A 76 -4.58 16.59 2.29
C GLU A 76 -5.70 16.37 3.31
N GLU A 77 -6.56 15.39 3.07
CA GLU A 77 -7.87 15.25 3.74
C GLU A 77 -7.96 14.05 4.70
N PHE A 78 -7.10 13.03 4.56
CA PHE A 78 -7.10 11.92 5.52
C PHE A 78 -6.82 12.44 6.93
N PRO A 79 -7.54 11.98 7.97
CA PRO A 79 -7.43 12.49 9.34
C PRO A 79 -6.14 11.98 10.02
N TRP A 80 -4.97 12.43 9.57
CA TRP A 80 -3.65 11.93 9.98
C TRP A 80 -3.38 11.97 11.48
N ASN A 81 -4.10 12.80 12.23
CA ASN A 81 -4.02 12.86 13.69
C ASN A 81 -4.46 11.56 14.38
N VAL A 82 -5.31 10.76 13.73
CA VAL A 82 -5.77 9.46 14.24
C VAL A 82 -4.60 8.56 14.64
N LEU A 83 -3.53 8.51 13.84
CA LEU A 83 -2.38 7.66 14.09
C LEU A 83 -1.67 8.03 15.40
N ARG A 84 -1.52 9.33 15.66
CA ARG A 84 -0.90 9.85 16.87
C ARG A 84 -1.79 9.58 18.09
N GLU A 85 -3.10 9.78 17.96
CA GLU A 85 -4.05 9.58 19.06
C GLU A 85 -4.18 8.11 19.44
N LEU A 86 -4.22 7.20 18.46
CA LEU A 86 -4.15 5.76 18.69
C LEU A 86 -2.88 5.39 19.48
N ARG A 87 -1.73 5.90 19.06
CA ARG A 87 -0.46 5.65 19.76
C ARG A 87 -0.48 6.18 21.20
N VAL A 88 -0.99 7.40 21.42
CA VAL A 88 -1.13 7.98 22.76
C VAL A 88 -2.07 7.15 23.64
N ARG A 89 -3.11 6.53 23.04
CA ARG A 89 -4.05 5.66 23.76
C ARG A 89 -3.51 4.26 24.05
N GLY A 90 -2.33 3.93 23.52
CA GLY A 90 -1.62 2.69 23.80
C GLY A 90 -1.70 1.66 22.68
N ALA A 91 -2.22 2.02 21.51
CA ALA A 91 -2.04 1.20 20.31
C ALA A 91 -0.54 1.07 19.98
N TYR A 92 -0.17 -0.08 19.44
CA TYR A 92 1.21 -0.41 19.10
C TYR A 92 1.27 -1.24 17.82
N ILE A 93 2.50 -1.42 17.33
CA ILE A 93 2.80 -2.14 16.11
C ILE A 93 3.93 -3.13 16.40
N ASP A 94 3.85 -4.32 15.80
CA ASP A 94 4.92 -5.30 15.76
C ASP A 94 5.09 -5.84 14.33
N ASN A 95 5.92 -6.88 14.16
CA ASN A 95 6.25 -7.43 12.85
C ASN A 95 5.19 -8.36 12.26
N GLU A 96 4.10 -8.61 12.99
CA GLU A 96 3.04 -9.52 12.54
C GLU A 96 1.94 -8.77 11.78
N VAL A 97 1.88 -7.44 11.90
CA VAL A 97 0.84 -6.60 11.29
C VAL A 97 1.37 -5.72 10.15
N GLY A 98 0.49 -5.47 9.17
CA GLY A 98 0.82 -4.84 7.90
C GLY A 98 0.02 -3.59 7.54
N ILE A 99 0.47 -2.96 6.46
CA ILE A 99 -0.35 -2.07 5.64
C ILE A 99 -0.58 -2.77 4.31
N HIS A 100 -1.85 -2.83 3.88
CA HIS A 100 -2.21 -3.18 2.51
C HIS A 100 -2.67 -1.92 1.79
N VAL A 101 -2.15 -1.73 0.58
CA VAL A 101 -2.57 -0.63 -0.29
C VAL A 101 -3.19 -1.22 -1.54
N HIS A 102 -4.50 -1.04 -1.65
CA HIS A 102 -5.24 -1.32 -2.88
C HIS A 102 -5.01 -0.18 -3.86
N VAL A 103 -4.75 -0.49 -5.13
CA VAL A 103 -4.71 0.48 -6.23
C VAL A 103 -5.68 0.07 -7.33
N SER A 104 -6.50 1.00 -7.80
CA SER A 104 -7.49 0.76 -8.86
C SER A 104 -6.86 0.20 -10.13
N ARG A 105 -7.48 -0.82 -10.73
CA ARG A 105 -7.07 -1.36 -12.03
C ARG A 105 -7.26 -0.35 -13.16
N ASP A 106 -8.30 0.46 -13.07
CA ASP A 106 -8.57 1.57 -13.99
C ASP A 106 -7.49 2.65 -13.96
N GLY A 107 -6.65 2.66 -12.91
CA GLY A 107 -5.46 3.49 -12.85
C GLY A 107 -4.42 3.14 -13.92
N PHE A 108 -4.50 1.99 -14.60
CA PHE A 108 -3.51 1.53 -15.56
C PHE A 108 -4.02 1.58 -17.01
N ASP A 109 -3.31 2.31 -17.89
CA ASP A 109 -3.69 2.48 -19.31
C ASP A 109 -3.80 1.18 -20.12
N SER A 110 -3.11 0.10 -19.72
CA SER A 110 -3.09 -1.15 -20.48
C SER A 110 -2.47 -2.31 -19.69
N PRO A 111 -2.66 -3.57 -20.15
CA PRO A 111 -1.87 -4.70 -19.68
C PRO A 111 -0.36 -4.47 -19.75
N ALA A 112 0.13 -3.74 -20.77
CA ALA A 112 1.55 -3.42 -20.87
C ALA A 112 2.02 -2.48 -19.74
N HIS A 113 1.18 -1.56 -19.31
CA HIS A 113 1.45 -0.69 -18.16
C HIS A 113 1.49 -1.52 -16.86
N VAL A 114 0.49 -2.35 -16.60
CA VAL A 114 0.48 -3.28 -15.44
C VAL A 114 1.74 -4.14 -15.42
N TYR A 115 2.14 -4.70 -16.57
CA TYR A 115 3.36 -5.48 -16.68
C TYR A 115 4.61 -4.68 -16.27
N ARG A 116 4.77 -3.44 -16.77
CA ARG A 116 5.92 -2.59 -16.40
C ARG A 116 5.94 -2.28 -14.90
N TRP A 117 4.78 -1.97 -14.33
CA TRP A 117 4.60 -1.69 -12.91
C TRP A 117 4.98 -2.88 -12.01
N MET A 118 4.39 -4.05 -12.27
CA MET A 118 4.70 -5.25 -11.50
C MET A 118 6.16 -5.68 -11.69
N LYS A 119 6.72 -5.60 -12.91
CA LYS A 119 8.14 -5.91 -13.14
C LYS A 119 9.06 -4.95 -12.40
N PHE A 120 8.70 -3.67 -12.31
CA PHE A 120 9.44 -2.69 -11.53
C PHE A 120 9.47 -3.09 -10.05
N PHE A 121 8.32 -3.43 -9.44
CA PHE A 121 8.24 -3.93 -8.06
C PHE A 121 9.15 -5.15 -7.82
N TYR A 122 8.97 -6.21 -8.60
CA TYR A 122 9.69 -7.48 -8.42
C TYR A 122 11.18 -7.41 -8.80
N ARG A 123 11.60 -6.45 -9.64
CA ARG A 123 13.04 -6.24 -9.92
C ARG A 123 13.74 -5.48 -8.81
N ASN A 124 13.02 -4.62 -8.09
CA ASN A 124 13.57 -3.79 -7.04
C ASN A 124 13.22 -4.29 -5.64
N GLU A 125 12.99 -5.59 -5.51
CA GLU A 125 12.61 -6.25 -4.25
C GLU A 125 13.47 -5.83 -3.05
N PRO A 126 14.82 -5.79 -3.09
CA PRO A 126 15.61 -5.35 -1.94
C PRO A 126 15.29 -3.92 -1.47
N HIS A 127 15.02 -3.01 -2.42
CA HIS A 127 14.67 -1.62 -2.12
C HIS A 127 13.22 -1.49 -1.64
N ALA A 128 12.30 -2.22 -2.28
CA ALA A 128 10.90 -2.26 -1.89
C ALA A 128 10.74 -2.84 -0.47
N VAL A 129 11.45 -3.93 -0.14
CA VAL A 129 11.50 -4.52 1.20
C VAL A 129 12.09 -3.54 2.21
N ARG A 130 13.17 -2.82 1.85
CA ARG A 130 13.73 -1.80 2.74
C ARG A 130 12.73 -0.69 3.04
N LEU A 131 12.10 -0.14 2.00
CA LEU A 131 11.05 0.89 2.14
C LEU A 131 9.85 0.39 2.96
N ALA A 132 9.48 -0.88 2.75
CA ALA A 132 8.40 -1.55 3.46
C ALA A 132 8.72 -1.88 4.92
N ARG A 133 9.99 -1.80 5.35
CA ARG A 133 10.47 -2.09 6.71
C ARG A 133 10.24 -3.51 7.22
N ARG A 134 9.77 -4.41 6.36
CA ARG A 134 9.67 -5.84 6.65
C ARG A 134 9.83 -6.66 5.39
N ARG A 135 10.24 -7.91 5.58
CA ARG A 135 10.06 -9.01 4.63
C ARG A 135 9.12 -10.02 5.27
N SER A 136 8.16 -10.52 4.49
CA SER A 136 7.31 -11.64 4.90
C SER A 136 7.12 -12.58 3.74
N ASP A 137 7.70 -13.78 3.86
CA ASP A 137 7.54 -14.83 2.85
C ASP A 137 6.21 -15.58 3.03
N ASP A 138 5.55 -15.46 4.19
CA ASP A 138 4.26 -16.08 4.48
C ASP A 138 3.05 -15.22 4.07
N TRP A 139 3.18 -13.89 4.11
CA TRP A 139 2.05 -12.96 3.95
C TRP A 139 2.18 -11.98 2.78
N ALA A 140 3.39 -11.80 2.24
CA ALA A 140 3.69 -10.85 1.17
C ALA A 140 4.92 -11.29 0.31
N SER A 141 4.90 -12.54 -0.16
CA SER A 141 6.06 -13.17 -0.79
C SER A 141 6.46 -12.57 -2.16
N PHE A 142 7.76 -12.46 -2.38
CA PHE A 142 8.35 -12.17 -3.70
C PHE A 142 8.88 -13.47 -4.31
N THR A 143 8.00 -14.24 -4.95
CA THR A 143 8.40 -15.53 -5.50
C THR A 143 8.93 -15.42 -6.95
N PRO A 144 9.92 -16.24 -7.34
CA PRO A 144 10.35 -16.36 -8.74
C PRO A 144 9.22 -16.73 -9.69
N GLU A 145 8.29 -17.56 -9.24
CA GLU A 145 7.14 -18.04 -9.99
C GLU A 145 6.17 -16.89 -10.30
N THR A 146 5.77 -16.12 -9.29
CA THR A 146 4.94 -14.93 -9.49
C THR A 146 5.64 -13.94 -10.42
N ARG A 147 6.95 -13.75 -10.26
CA ARG A 147 7.75 -12.87 -11.14
C ARG A 147 7.79 -13.35 -12.60
N ALA A 148 7.78 -14.66 -12.84
CA ALA A 148 7.73 -15.25 -14.18
C ALA A 148 6.35 -15.05 -14.83
N ASP A 149 5.28 -15.13 -14.04
CA ASP A 149 3.89 -15.07 -14.51
C ASP A 149 3.28 -13.66 -14.53
N ILE A 150 4.05 -12.59 -14.23
CA ILE A 150 3.58 -11.20 -14.32
C ILE A 150 2.91 -10.87 -15.66
N ALA A 151 3.38 -11.44 -16.79
CA ALA A 151 2.76 -11.21 -18.09
C ALA A 151 1.33 -11.78 -18.19
N LYS A 152 1.04 -12.86 -17.46
CA LYS A 152 -0.30 -13.45 -17.36
C LYS A 152 -1.21 -12.60 -16.47
N PHE A 153 -0.72 -12.22 -15.29
CA PHE A 153 -1.47 -11.36 -14.35
C PHE A 153 -1.81 -10.00 -14.96
N ALA A 154 -0.88 -9.42 -15.73
CA ALA A 154 -1.10 -8.19 -16.46
C ALA A 154 -2.23 -8.29 -17.51
N LYS A 155 -2.45 -9.48 -18.08
CA LYS A 155 -3.56 -9.76 -19.02
C LYS A 155 -4.88 -10.11 -18.31
N GLY A 156 -4.91 -10.05 -16.98
CA GLY A 156 -6.11 -10.31 -16.19
C GLY A 156 -6.25 -11.73 -15.67
N GLU A 157 -5.20 -12.57 -15.73
CA GLU A 157 -5.22 -13.83 -15.00
C GLU A 157 -5.23 -13.55 -13.49
N ARG A 158 -6.22 -14.11 -12.79
CA ARG A 158 -6.45 -13.87 -11.35
C ARG A 158 -6.31 -15.12 -10.50
N PHE A 159 -6.02 -16.26 -11.13
CA PHE A 159 -5.76 -17.51 -10.46
C PHE A 159 -4.26 -17.78 -10.52
N GLY A 160 -3.65 -18.01 -9.37
CA GLY A 160 -2.21 -18.16 -9.28
C GLY A 160 -1.80 -18.65 -7.89
N TYR A 161 -0.77 -18.03 -7.34
CA TYR A 161 -0.08 -18.47 -6.12
C TYR A 161 -0.74 -17.99 -4.81
N GLY A 162 -2.06 -17.75 -4.83
CA GLY A 162 -2.83 -17.27 -3.67
C GLY A 162 -2.66 -15.78 -3.39
N ARG A 163 -3.29 -15.31 -2.30
CA ARG A 163 -3.31 -13.90 -1.89
C ARG A 163 -2.01 -13.42 -1.24
N TYR A 164 -1.17 -14.34 -0.74
CA TYR A 164 0.03 -14.01 0.06
C TYR A 164 1.25 -13.68 -0.79
N GLN A 165 1.03 -12.90 -1.83
CA GLN A 165 2.05 -12.39 -2.74
C GLN A 165 2.30 -10.92 -2.44
N ALA A 166 3.50 -10.42 -2.75
CA ALA A 166 3.84 -9.01 -2.62
C ALA A 166 2.82 -8.09 -3.31
N ILE A 167 2.31 -8.52 -4.47
CA ILE A 167 1.15 -7.95 -5.14
C ILE A 167 0.09 -9.04 -5.28
N ASN A 168 -0.99 -8.92 -4.52
CA ASN A 168 -2.16 -9.77 -4.67
C ASN A 168 -3.03 -9.28 -5.85
N VAL A 169 -3.27 -10.19 -6.79
CA VAL A 169 -4.00 -9.93 -8.04
C VAL A 169 -5.44 -10.46 -8.01
N TYR A 170 -5.87 -11.05 -6.89
CA TYR A 170 -7.21 -11.64 -6.76
C TYR A 170 -8.33 -10.59 -6.68
N PRO A 171 -8.16 -9.42 -6.04
CA PRO A 171 -9.20 -8.41 -6.00
C PRO A 171 -9.63 -7.99 -7.40
N GLN A 172 -10.94 -7.99 -7.64
CA GLN A 172 -11.50 -7.80 -8.96
C GLN A 172 -11.20 -6.41 -9.54
N GLU A 173 -11.34 -5.36 -8.73
CA GLU A 173 -11.26 -3.96 -9.17
C GLU A 173 -9.90 -3.31 -8.85
N THR A 174 -9.05 -3.99 -8.08
CA THR A 174 -7.77 -3.43 -7.61
C THR A 174 -6.63 -4.44 -7.71
N PHE A 175 -5.40 -3.95 -7.70
CA PHE A 175 -4.24 -4.73 -7.23
C PHE A 175 -4.00 -4.37 -5.77
N GLU A 176 -3.61 -5.32 -4.94
CA GLU A 176 -3.34 -5.08 -3.52
C GLU A 176 -1.85 -5.30 -3.23
N VAL A 177 -1.17 -4.24 -2.80
CA VAL A 177 0.24 -4.27 -2.41
C VAL A 177 0.33 -4.56 -0.91
N ARG A 178 0.96 -5.69 -0.55
CA ARG A 178 0.89 -6.25 0.81
C ARG A 178 2.18 -6.15 1.61
N ILE A 179 3.21 -5.52 1.06
CA ILE A 179 4.59 -5.68 1.56
C ILE A 179 4.90 -4.87 2.82
N PHE A 180 4.14 -3.80 3.09
CA PHE A 180 4.49 -2.79 4.08
C PHE A 180 4.25 -3.28 5.50
N ALA A 181 5.19 -3.02 6.41
CA ALA A 181 4.97 -3.11 7.85
C ALA A 181 3.90 -2.09 8.26
N SER A 182 3.09 -2.43 9.26
CA SER A 182 2.17 -1.46 9.83
C SER A 182 2.91 -0.29 10.47
N SER A 183 2.20 0.82 10.73
CA SER A 183 2.78 2.00 11.37
C SER A 183 1.73 2.94 11.97
N LEU A 184 2.11 3.58 13.09
CA LEU A 184 1.41 4.74 13.67
C LEU A 184 2.17 6.05 13.43
N HIS A 185 3.16 6.05 12.54
CA HIS A 185 3.91 7.24 12.15
C HIS A 185 3.43 7.75 10.79
N ARG A 186 2.89 8.98 10.77
CA ARG A 186 2.34 9.63 9.57
C ARG A 186 3.22 9.47 8.34
N GLN A 187 4.51 9.80 8.45
CA GLN A 187 5.46 9.73 7.32
C GLN A 187 5.51 8.32 6.70
N GLN A 188 5.48 7.28 7.51
CA GLN A 188 5.63 5.90 7.06
C GLN A 188 4.39 5.42 6.29
N VAL A 189 3.20 5.74 6.80
CA VAL A 189 1.93 5.42 6.13
C VAL A 189 1.77 6.24 4.85
N GLN A 190 2.11 7.53 4.89
CA GLN A 190 2.11 8.38 3.70
C GLN A 190 3.11 7.88 2.64
N ALA A 191 4.29 7.42 3.03
CA ALA A 191 5.27 6.86 2.12
C ALA A 191 4.80 5.54 1.47
N ALA A 192 4.06 4.69 2.19
CA ALA A 192 3.45 3.49 1.62
C ALA A 192 2.45 3.83 0.51
N LEU A 193 1.52 4.76 0.78
CA LEU A 193 0.57 5.26 -0.22
C LEU A 193 1.29 5.93 -1.40
N ALA A 194 2.28 6.77 -1.10
CA ALA A 194 3.07 7.48 -2.09
C ALA A 194 3.85 6.53 -2.99
N PHE A 195 4.44 5.45 -2.45
CA PHE A 195 5.17 4.47 -3.25
C PHE A 195 4.27 3.78 -4.27
N VAL A 196 3.06 3.40 -3.85
CA VAL A 196 2.10 2.77 -4.77
C VAL A 196 1.65 3.75 -5.84
N ALA A 197 1.22 4.96 -5.49
CA ALA A 197 0.83 5.97 -6.48
C ALA A 197 1.98 6.37 -7.42
N ALA A 198 3.15 6.69 -6.87
CA ALA A 198 4.32 7.13 -7.63
C ALA A 198 4.82 6.04 -8.59
N SER A 199 4.80 4.77 -8.18
CA SER A 199 5.24 3.67 -9.04
C SER A 199 4.30 3.44 -10.23
N VAL A 200 2.99 3.66 -10.05
CA VAL A 200 2.03 3.65 -11.17
C VAL A 200 2.37 4.77 -12.14
N GLU A 201 2.44 6.02 -11.68
CA GLU A 201 2.73 7.16 -12.56
C GLU A 201 4.10 7.08 -13.23
N TYR A 202 5.13 6.67 -12.50
CA TYR A 202 6.46 6.46 -13.05
C TYR A 202 6.46 5.45 -14.20
N THR A 203 5.78 4.32 -14.02
CA THR A 203 5.80 3.25 -15.03
C THR A 203 4.82 3.46 -16.18
N ARG A 204 3.87 4.40 -16.03
CA ARG A 204 2.95 4.83 -17.09
C ARG A 204 3.71 5.28 -18.33
N THR A 205 4.69 6.16 -18.14
CA THR A 205 5.43 6.81 -19.23
C THR A 205 6.66 6.03 -19.70
N LEU A 206 7.01 4.91 -19.06
CA LEU A 206 8.17 4.12 -19.47
C LEU A 206 7.96 3.45 -20.83
N THR A 207 8.83 3.77 -21.78
CA THR A 207 8.88 3.08 -23.07
C THR A 207 9.80 1.86 -23.02
N SER A 208 9.67 0.95 -24.00
CA SER A 208 10.62 -0.14 -24.19
C SER A 208 12.07 0.35 -24.35
N GLY A 209 12.25 1.54 -24.94
CA GLY A 209 13.57 2.17 -25.08
C GLY A 209 14.15 2.62 -23.74
N ASP A 210 13.32 3.21 -22.87
CA ASP A 210 13.75 3.61 -21.52
C ASP A 210 14.16 2.39 -20.70
N VAL A 211 13.37 1.31 -20.80
CA VAL A 211 13.66 0.04 -20.12
C VAL A 211 14.95 -0.59 -20.63
N ALA A 212 15.12 -0.75 -21.95
CA ALA A 212 16.25 -1.47 -22.52
C ALA A 212 17.56 -0.67 -22.56
N ARG A 213 17.50 0.66 -22.69
CA ARG A 213 18.68 1.50 -22.95
C ARG A 213 18.97 2.52 -21.85
N ARG A 214 17.97 2.89 -21.04
CA ARG A 214 18.10 3.95 -20.03
C ARG A 214 17.87 3.46 -18.60
N ARG A 215 17.91 2.14 -18.40
CA ARG A 215 17.78 1.52 -17.08
C ARG A 215 16.49 1.95 -16.35
N GLY A 216 15.41 2.20 -17.09
CA GLY A 216 14.14 2.71 -16.52
C GLY A 216 13.45 1.77 -15.53
N TRP A 217 13.90 0.53 -15.38
CA TRP A 217 13.43 -0.36 -14.31
C TRP A 217 14.33 -0.39 -13.08
N GLU A 218 15.44 0.32 -13.06
CA GLU A 218 16.32 0.39 -11.90
C GLU A 218 15.79 1.38 -10.86
N TRP A 219 16.00 1.05 -9.59
CA TRP A 219 15.57 1.87 -8.46
C TRP A 219 16.11 3.31 -8.54
N ALA A 220 17.36 3.50 -8.92
CA ALA A 220 17.98 4.82 -9.07
C ALA A 220 17.24 5.74 -10.05
N ALA A 221 16.69 5.18 -11.14
CA ALA A 221 15.89 5.92 -12.11
C ALA A 221 14.56 6.36 -11.51
N PHE A 222 13.91 5.48 -10.74
CA PHE A 222 12.70 5.83 -9.98
C PHE A 222 12.98 6.89 -8.91
N VAL A 223 14.07 6.79 -8.15
CA VAL A 223 14.46 7.80 -7.16
C VAL A 223 14.66 9.16 -7.83
N THR A 224 15.34 9.20 -8.97
CA THR A 224 15.56 10.42 -9.74
C THR A 224 14.22 11.03 -10.19
N TRP A 225 13.28 10.19 -10.63
CA TRP A 225 11.94 10.63 -10.96
C TRP A 225 11.20 11.17 -9.74
N VAL A 226 11.22 10.47 -8.59
CA VAL A 226 10.56 10.93 -7.34
C VAL A 226 11.10 12.28 -6.89
N ARG A 227 12.42 12.52 -6.98
CA ARG A 227 13.04 13.83 -6.68
C ARG A 227 12.49 14.97 -7.55
N ALA A 228 12.10 14.67 -8.79
CA ALA A 228 11.52 15.64 -9.71
C ALA A 228 10.01 15.86 -9.50
N HIS A 229 9.36 15.12 -8.58
CA HIS A 229 7.92 15.18 -8.33
C HIS A 229 7.64 15.47 -6.84
N PRO A 230 7.68 16.75 -6.42
CA PRO A 230 7.54 17.16 -5.01
C PRO A 230 6.24 16.72 -4.34
N ILE A 231 5.20 16.38 -5.11
CA ILE A 231 3.96 15.80 -4.59
C ILE A 231 4.23 14.52 -3.78
N TYR A 232 5.29 13.77 -4.09
CA TYR A 232 5.70 12.56 -3.36
C TYR A 232 6.77 12.81 -2.29
N LEU A 233 6.85 14.03 -1.74
CA LEU A 233 7.83 14.37 -0.70
C LEU A 233 7.84 13.37 0.48
N PRO A 234 6.71 12.85 0.99
CA PRO A 234 6.72 11.83 2.06
C PRO A 234 7.50 10.56 1.67
N LEU A 235 7.41 10.13 0.40
CA LEU A 235 8.17 8.99 -0.11
C LEU A 235 9.66 9.31 -0.14
N LEU A 236 10.06 10.47 -0.66
CA LEU A 236 11.46 10.86 -0.74
C LEU A 236 12.10 10.93 0.66
N ALA A 237 11.43 11.62 1.59
CA ALA A 237 11.90 11.74 2.98
C ALA A 237 12.06 10.37 3.65
N GLU A 238 11.17 9.44 3.34
CA GLU A 238 11.26 8.07 3.83
C GLU A 238 12.42 7.28 3.21
N MET A 239 12.59 7.37 1.90
CA MET A 239 13.71 6.72 1.21
C MET A 239 15.06 7.26 1.69
N GLU A 240 15.17 8.54 2.01
CA GLU A 240 16.37 9.15 2.59
C GLU A 240 16.62 8.65 4.01
N ALA A 241 15.58 8.63 4.87
CA ALA A 241 15.68 8.12 6.23
C ALA A 241 16.12 6.63 6.27
N LEU A 242 15.65 5.83 5.32
CA LEU A 242 16.01 4.41 5.17
C LEU A 242 17.26 4.17 4.33
N GLN A 243 17.93 5.22 3.85
CA GLN A 243 19.11 5.12 3.00
C GLN A 243 18.87 4.21 1.77
N CYS A 244 17.71 4.34 1.13
CA CYS A 244 17.40 3.78 -0.18
C CYS A 244 17.05 4.87 -1.20
N ALA A 245 17.41 6.13 -1.00
CA ALA A 245 17.29 7.16 -2.03
C ALA A 245 18.49 7.20 -3.01
N SER A 246 19.02 6.04 -3.39
CA SER A 246 20.21 5.90 -4.27
C SER A 246 19.97 4.93 -5.40
#